data_AF-A0A518E000-F1
#
_entry.id   AF-A0A518E000-F1
#
_cell.length_a   1.000
_cell.length_b   1.000
_cell.length_c   1.000
_cell.angle_alpha   90.00
_cell.angle_beta   90.00
_cell.angle_gamma   90.00
#
_symmetry.space_group_name_H-M   'P 1'
#
loop_
_entity.id
_entity.type
_entity.pdbx_description
1 polymer ?
#
loop_
_entity_poly.entity_id
_entity_poly.type
_entity_poly.pdbx_seq_one_letter_code
_entity_poly.pdbx_strand_id
1 'polypeptide(L)'
;MWLPAFSMRACECLADFLKPNGELLPLQSEIGEYFFFNITTITDALNTKTSDCDFWCEPPTTAVGIDHFEFHKKQLTGLSIFRIRECPVMTIVTNHFVDVVEKEGLNGFEFTKIWPFRPGTIWQIEGRRRRRGKRALAGKSLKKETLVLILEMQGDQLDSHEKRIVKRMENEVDAQLSLSSLNAPYFGTYEGSEKVDTEFRMFFSCPSADQLERKLAPWISGICQIWLGSVNAVKRRGHMYDENAKESWKQLR
;
A
#
# COMPACT_ATOMS: atom_id res chain seq x y z
N MET A 1 -4.88 12.47 -12.78
CA MET A 1 -5.49 13.16 -11.62
C MET A 1 -5.82 12.08 -10.60
N TRP A 2 -5.33 12.19 -9.37
CA TRP A 2 -5.62 11.23 -8.31
C TRP A 2 -6.71 11.83 -7.43
N LEU A 3 -7.82 11.12 -7.29
CA LEU A 3 -8.98 11.58 -6.53
C LEU A 3 -9.12 10.64 -5.32
N PRO A 4 -9.27 11.18 -4.10
CA PRO A 4 -9.38 10.35 -2.91
C PRO A 4 -10.63 9.45 -2.98
N ALA A 5 -10.48 8.23 -2.50
CA ALA A 5 -11.60 7.34 -2.21
C ALA A 5 -11.57 6.96 -0.73
N PHE A 6 -12.73 6.90 -0.10
CA PHE A 6 -12.90 6.62 1.31
C PHE A 6 -13.86 5.45 1.49
N SER A 7 -13.58 4.57 2.45
CA SER A 7 -14.57 3.59 2.91
C SER A 7 -15.67 4.28 3.70
N MET A 8 -16.82 3.63 3.88
CA MET A 8 -17.90 4.15 4.74
C MET A 8 -17.40 4.60 6.12
N ARG A 9 -16.57 3.77 6.77
CA ARG A 9 -15.95 4.10 8.06
C ARG A 9 -15.15 5.41 8.03
N ALA A 10 -14.35 5.61 6.98
CA ALA A 10 -13.58 6.85 6.84
C ALA A 10 -14.50 8.06 6.59
N CYS A 11 -15.59 7.89 5.83
CA CYS A 11 -16.60 8.92 5.63
C CYS A 11 -17.27 9.34 6.95
N GLU A 12 -17.55 8.39 7.82
CA GLU A 12 -18.14 8.66 9.15
C GLU A 12 -17.14 9.37 10.07
N CYS A 13 -15.93 8.82 10.22
CA CYS A 13 -14.88 9.39 11.09
C CYS A 13 -14.44 10.80 10.65
N LEU A 14 -14.46 11.08 9.34
CA LEU A 14 -13.99 12.34 8.76
C LEU A 14 -15.13 13.24 8.30
N ALA A 15 -16.38 12.97 8.71
CA ALA A 15 -17.57 13.68 8.22
C ALA A 15 -17.45 15.20 8.36
N ASP A 16 -16.92 15.68 9.49
CA ASP A 16 -16.74 17.10 9.79
C ASP A 16 -15.72 17.78 8.87
N PHE A 17 -14.84 17.01 8.23
CA PHE A 17 -13.89 17.52 7.24
C PHE A 17 -14.40 17.35 5.82
N LEU A 18 -14.99 16.21 5.49
CA LEU A 18 -15.37 15.86 4.12
C LEU A 18 -16.63 16.61 3.69
N LYS A 19 -17.71 16.58 4.48
CA LYS A 19 -19.00 17.17 4.11
C LYS A 19 -18.93 18.68 3.80
N PRO A 20 -18.20 19.51 4.57
CA PRO A 20 -18.12 20.94 4.23
C PRO A 20 -17.15 21.25 3.08
N ASN A 21 -16.32 20.30 2.64
CA ASN A 21 -15.24 20.57 1.67
C ASN A 21 -15.35 19.78 0.36
N GLY A 22 -16.44 19.04 0.16
CA GLY A 22 -16.60 18.24 -1.03
C GLY A 22 -17.86 17.38 -1.05
N GLU A 23 -17.94 16.54 -2.06
CA GLU A 23 -19.05 15.65 -2.33
C GLU A 23 -18.57 14.19 -2.28
N LEU A 24 -19.37 13.32 -1.65
CA LEU A 24 -19.11 11.89 -1.59
C LEU A 24 -19.99 11.19 -2.64
N LEU A 25 -19.35 10.59 -3.65
CA LEU A 25 -20.01 9.88 -4.73
C LEU A 25 -19.82 8.36 -4.53
N PRO A 26 -20.89 7.56 -4.41
CA PRO A 26 -20.76 6.13 -4.17
C PRO A 26 -20.07 5.43 -5.34
N LEU A 27 -19.17 4.51 -5.04
CA LEU A 27 -18.48 3.65 -6.01
C LEU A 27 -19.05 2.24 -5.98
N GLN A 28 -19.23 1.64 -7.15
CA GLN A 28 -19.50 0.22 -7.25
C GLN A 28 -18.18 -0.54 -7.06
N SER A 29 -18.10 -1.34 -6.00
CA SER A 29 -16.92 -2.15 -5.68
C SER A 29 -17.35 -3.49 -5.09
N GLU A 30 -16.67 -4.56 -5.50
CA GLU A 30 -16.93 -5.92 -5.00
C GLU A 30 -16.35 -6.15 -3.59
N ILE A 31 -15.44 -5.29 -3.14
CA ILE A 31 -14.69 -5.45 -1.88
C ILE A 31 -15.19 -4.55 -0.74
N GLY A 32 -16.31 -3.86 -0.93
CA GLY A 32 -16.98 -3.07 0.11
C GLY A 32 -17.56 -1.74 -0.38
N GLU A 33 -18.14 -0.99 0.56
CA GLU A 33 -18.70 0.33 0.27
C GLU A 33 -17.61 1.41 0.30
N TYR A 34 -17.36 1.98 -0.88
CA TYR A 34 -16.41 3.07 -1.07
C TYR A 34 -17.08 4.27 -1.71
N PHE A 35 -16.53 5.44 -1.42
CA PHE A 35 -16.99 6.73 -1.92
C PHE A 35 -15.82 7.47 -2.52
N PHE A 36 -15.97 7.89 -3.76
CA PHE A 36 -15.12 8.88 -4.36
C PHE A 36 -15.39 10.24 -3.72
N PHE A 37 -14.34 11.01 -3.43
CA PHE A 37 -14.48 12.35 -2.87
C PHE A 37 -14.09 13.43 -3.87
N ASN A 38 -15.08 14.20 -4.29
CA ASN A 38 -14.90 15.39 -5.10
C ASN A 38 -14.60 16.59 -4.19
N ILE A 39 -13.34 17.02 -4.11
CA ILE A 39 -12.95 18.20 -3.32
C ILE A 39 -13.45 19.46 -4.04
N THR A 40 -14.35 20.21 -3.40
CA THR A 40 -14.90 21.46 -3.93
C THR A 40 -14.22 22.70 -3.32
N THR A 41 -13.55 22.54 -2.18
CA THR A 41 -12.79 23.63 -1.56
C THR A 41 -11.49 23.89 -2.34
N ILE A 42 -11.49 25.00 -3.09
CA ILE A 42 -10.33 25.53 -3.80
C ILE A 42 -9.98 26.89 -3.20
N THR A 43 -8.71 27.11 -2.90
CA THR A 43 -8.22 28.37 -2.30
C THR A 43 -7.07 28.98 -3.10
N ASP A 44 -6.95 30.29 -3.01
CA ASP A 44 -5.85 31.11 -3.57
C ASP A 44 -4.77 31.36 -2.51
N ALA A 45 -4.54 30.36 -1.63
CA ALA A 45 -3.71 30.49 -0.45
C ALA A 45 -2.21 30.56 -0.72
N LEU A 46 -1.77 30.17 -1.92
CA LEU A 46 -0.35 30.09 -2.27
C LEU A 46 0.22 31.50 -2.49
N ASN A 47 1.29 31.83 -1.77
CA ASN A 47 2.04 33.05 -2.05
C ASN A 47 3.04 32.77 -3.18
N THR A 48 2.62 33.01 -4.42
CA THR A 48 3.45 32.77 -5.62
C THR A 48 4.71 33.62 -5.69
N LYS A 49 4.82 34.69 -4.91
CA LYS A 49 6.02 35.55 -4.86
C LYS A 49 7.14 34.98 -3.98
N THR A 50 6.79 34.20 -2.97
CA THR A 50 7.75 33.63 -2.01
C THR A 50 7.87 32.11 -2.13
N SER A 51 6.90 31.47 -2.78
CA SER A 51 6.98 30.06 -3.17
C SER A 51 7.94 29.90 -4.34
N ASP A 52 8.55 28.72 -4.44
CA ASP A 52 9.40 28.33 -5.57
C ASP A 52 8.54 27.52 -6.54
N CYS A 53 8.07 28.18 -7.59
CA CYS A 53 7.08 27.66 -8.53
C CYS A 53 7.56 27.82 -9.98
N ASP A 54 7.47 26.74 -10.75
CA ASP A 54 7.71 26.75 -12.19
C ASP A 54 6.39 26.88 -12.95
N PHE A 55 6.28 27.89 -13.82
CA PHE A 55 5.13 28.10 -14.69
C PHE A 55 5.55 28.01 -16.16
N TRP A 56 4.71 27.40 -17.01
CA TRP A 56 4.92 27.38 -18.47
C TRP A 56 3.94 28.27 -19.24
N CYS A 57 3.14 29.09 -18.54
CA CYS A 57 2.11 29.93 -19.14
C CYS A 57 2.20 31.38 -18.66
N GLU A 58 1.77 32.30 -19.52
CA GLU A 58 1.64 33.73 -19.25
C GLU A 58 0.17 34.15 -19.50
N PRO A 59 -0.57 34.62 -18.48
CA PRO A 59 -0.16 34.78 -17.09
C PRO A 59 0.02 33.43 -16.36
N PRO A 60 0.82 33.38 -15.28
CA PRO A 60 1.08 32.17 -14.52
C PRO A 60 -0.19 31.72 -13.78
N THR A 61 -0.83 30.67 -14.28
CA THR A 61 -2.09 30.15 -13.72
C THR A 61 -1.96 28.75 -13.13
N THR A 62 -1.17 27.88 -13.77
CA THR A 62 -0.95 26.50 -13.31
C THR A 62 0.54 26.24 -13.20
N ALA A 63 0.99 25.89 -12.00
CA ALA A 63 2.36 25.51 -11.75
C ALA A 63 2.61 24.09 -12.27
N VAL A 64 3.73 23.93 -12.96
CA VAL A 64 4.26 22.65 -13.44
C VAL A 64 4.92 21.91 -12.28
N GLY A 65 5.65 22.68 -11.46
CA GLY A 65 6.32 22.22 -10.27
C GLY A 65 6.22 23.27 -9.17
N ILE A 66 6.14 22.81 -7.93
CA ILE A 66 6.27 23.66 -6.75
C ILE A 66 7.26 22.95 -5.85
N ASP A 67 8.46 23.49 -5.73
CA ASP A 67 9.54 22.90 -4.92
C ASP A 67 9.53 23.44 -3.48
N HIS A 68 9.04 24.67 -3.30
CA HIS A 68 8.86 25.28 -1.99
C HIS A 68 7.49 25.95 -1.89
N PHE A 69 6.69 25.53 -0.91
CA PHE A 69 5.41 26.17 -0.62
C PHE A 69 5.61 27.28 0.41
N GLU A 70 4.98 28.43 0.18
CA GLU A 70 4.69 29.41 1.22
C GLU A 70 3.23 29.86 1.08
N PHE A 71 2.49 29.88 2.20
CA PHE A 71 1.06 30.16 2.20
C PHE A 71 0.74 31.46 2.92
N HIS A 72 -0.24 32.19 2.41
CA HIS A 72 -0.89 33.27 3.13
C HIS A 72 -1.71 32.70 4.30
N LYS A 73 -1.14 32.70 5.51
CA LYS A 73 -1.76 32.10 6.73
C LYS A 73 -3.22 32.46 6.94
N LYS A 74 -3.63 33.70 6.64
CA LYS A 74 -5.03 34.13 6.77
C LYS A 74 -5.98 33.32 5.88
N GLN A 75 -5.57 33.00 4.65
CA GLN A 75 -6.35 32.23 3.68
C GLN A 75 -6.37 30.72 3.99
N LEU A 76 -5.56 30.25 4.93
CA LEU A 76 -5.62 28.87 5.45
C LEU A 76 -6.62 28.68 6.60
N THR A 77 -7.14 29.77 7.15
CA THR A 77 -8.02 29.71 8.33
C THR A 77 -9.34 29.02 7.97
N GLY A 78 -9.73 28.00 8.75
CA GLY A 78 -10.96 27.23 8.53
C GLY A 78 -10.85 26.14 7.46
N LEU A 79 -9.71 26.01 6.77
CA LEU A 79 -9.49 24.93 5.82
C LEU A 79 -9.09 23.63 6.53
N SER A 80 -9.48 22.49 5.96
CA SER A 80 -9.11 21.16 6.48
C SER A 80 -8.64 20.20 5.40
N ILE A 81 -9.38 20.12 4.29
CA ILE A 81 -9.00 19.43 3.05
C ILE A 81 -9.35 20.35 1.88
N PHE A 82 -8.39 20.61 1.00
CA PHE A 82 -8.56 21.60 -0.07
C PHE A 82 -7.57 21.38 -1.21
N ARG A 83 -7.78 22.14 -2.29
CA ARG A 83 -6.85 22.29 -3.41
C ARG A 83 -6.43 23.74 -3.54
N ILE A 84 -5.28 23.97 -4.16
CA ILE A 84 -4.83 25.31 -4.55
C ILE A 84 -5.01 25.50 -6.04
N ARG A 85 -5.26 26.74 -6.45
CA ARG A 85 -5.51 27.10 -7.85
C ARG A 85 -4.37 26.70 -8.77
N GLU A 86 -3.14 26.89 -8.33
CA GLU A 86 -1.93 26.66 -9.11
C GLU A 86 -1.60 25.17 -9.27
N CYS A 87 -2.12 24.31 -8.39
CA CYS A 87 -1.87 22.87 -8.42
C CYS A 87 -3.15 22.07 -8.13
N PRO A 88 -4.13 22.06 -9.06
CA PRO A 88 -5.44 21.46 -8.83
C PRO A 88 -5.41 19.93 -8.69
N VAL A 89 -4.29 19.30 -9.07
CA VAL A 89 -4.09 17.85 -8.95
C VAL A 89 -3.68 17.42 -7.54
N MET A 90 -3.20 18.35 -6.71
CA MET A 90 -2.68 18.05 -5.38
C MET A 90 -3.75 18.30 -4.32
N THR A 91 -4.03 17.28 -3.51
CA THR A 91 -4.89 17.39 -2.33
C THR A 91 -4.03 17.80 -1.14
N ILE A 92 -4.37 18.92 -0.50
CA ILE A 92 -3.69 19.42 0.69
C ILE A 92 -4.64 19.26 1.87
N VAL A 93 -4.08 18.86 3.02
CA VAL A 93 -4.80 18.76 4.28
C VAL A 93 -4.06 19.49 5.40
N THR A 94 -4.78 19.91 6.43
CA THR A 94 -4.18 20.46 7.65
C THR A 94 -3.76 19.35 8.62
N ASN A 95 -2.90 19.70 9.59
CA ASN A 95 -2.52 18.75 10.65
C ASN A 95 -3.73 18.21 11.41
N HIS A 96 -4.76 19.02 11.62
CA HIS A 96 -5.95 18.59 12.34
C HIS A 96 -6.66 17.41 11.65
N PHE A 97 -6.71 17.41 10.31
CA PHE A 97 -7.21 16.28 9.54
C PHE A 97 -6.34 15.03 9.75
N VAL A 98 -5.01 15.19 9.69
CA VAL A 98 -4.04 14.11 9.91
C VAL A 98 -4.20 13.51 11.31
N ASP A 99 -4.33 14.34 12.33
CA ASP A 99 -4.47 13.92 13.72
C ASP A 99 -5.73 13.07 13.92
N VAL A 100 -6.85 13.43 13.27
CA VAL A 100 -8.08 12.61 13.34
C VAL A 100 -7.90 11.29 12.58
N VAL A 101 -7.29 11.30 11.40
CA VAL A 101 -6.98 10.06 10.65
C VAL A 101 -6.13 9.10 11.49
N GLU A 102 -5.08 9.61 12.14
CA GLU A 102 -4.19 8.82 12.99
C GLU A 102 -4.89 8.35 14.27
N LYS A 103 -5.64 9.23 14.95
CA LYS A 103 -6.40 8.91 16.16
C LYS A 103 -7.44 7.81 15.92
N GLU A 104 -8.16 7.90 14.81
CA GLU A 104 -9.19 6.93 14.44
C GLU A 104 -8.58 5.65 13.83
N GLY A 105 -7.25 5.56 13.68
CA GLY A 105 -6.59 4.37 13.12
C GLY A 105 -7.08 4.05 11.71
N LEU A 106 -7.30 5.08 10.89
CA LEU A 106 -7.65 4.91 9.48
C LEU A 106 -6.40 4.60 8.67
N ASN A 107 -6.51 3.61 7.80
CA ASN A 107 -5.46 3.13 6.91
C ASN A 107 -5.66 3.62 5.46
N GLY A 108 -4.66 3.43 4.60
CA GLY A 108 -4.71 3.87 3.19
C GLY A 108 -4.26 5.31 2.93
N PHE A 109 -3.79 6.02 3.95
CA PHE A 109 -3.28 7.39 3.84
C PHE A 109 -1.75 7.43 3.77
N GLU A 110 -1.21 8.26 2.87
CA GLU A 110 0.22 8.61 2.85
C GLU A 110 0.38 10.14 2.89
N PHE A 111 0.64 10.67 4.09
CA PHE A 111 0.85 12.12 4.26
C PHE A 111 2.31 12.52 4.03
N THR A 112 2.50 13.60 3.28
CA THR A 112 3.80 14.26 3.13
C THR A 112 3.67 15.70 3.59
N LYS A 113 4.48 16.09 4.58
CA LYS A 113 4.55 17.49 4.99
C LYS A 113 5.10 18.32 3.81
N ILE A 114 4.40 19.38 3.45
CA ILE A 114 4.83 20.35 2.41
C ILE A 114 5.13 21.74 2.97
N TRP A 115 4.56 22.09 4.13
CA TRP A 115 4.72 23.40 4.77
C TRP A 115 4.50 23.29 6.30
N PRO A 116 5.11 24.16 7.13
CA PRO A 116 6.19 25.08 6.79
C PRO A 116 7.54 24.37 6.70
N PHE A 117 8.35 24.83 5.73
CA PHE A 117 9.77 24.54 5.62
C PHE A 117 10.56 25.85 5.53
N ARG A 118 11.88 25.79 5.70
CA ARG A 118 12.75 26.96 5.46
C ARG A 118 12.86 27.23 3.96
N PRO A 119 13.04 28.49 3.53
CA PRO A 119 13.36 28.81 2.14
C PRO A 119 14.53 27.97 1.61
N GLY A 120 14.44 27.53 0.36
CA GLY A 120 15.42 26.63 -0.27
C GLY A 120 15.29 25.14 0.11
N THR A 121 14.29 24.77 0.93
CA THR A 121 14.00 23.36 1.22
C THR A 121 12.99 22.82 0.21
N ILE A 122 13.40 21.79 -0.53
CA ILE A 122 12.55 21.05 -1.48
C ILE A 122 11.74 19.99 -0.72
N TRP A 123 10.40 20.15 -0.67
CA TRP A 123 9.54 19.29 0.15
C TRP A 123 9.58 17.82 -0.27
N GLN A 124 9.77 17.53 -1.56
CA GLN A 124 9.86 16.17 -2.09
C GLN A 124 11.08 15.44 -1.51
N ILE A 125 12.22 16.14 -1.39
CA ILE A 125 13.47 15.58 -0.84
C ILE A 125 13.30 15.27 0.65
N GLU A 126 12.76 16.22 1.41
CA GLU A 126 12.48 16.02 2.84
C GLU A 126 11.44 14.92 3.09
N GLY A 127 10.39 14.84 2.26
CA GLY A 127 9.42 13.77 2.26
C GLY A 127 10.08 12.40 2.07
N ARG A 128 10.92 12.25 1.04
CA ARG A 128 11.68 11.01 0.78
C ARG A 128 12.61 10.66 1.95
N ARG A 129 13.32 11.64 2.52
CA ARG A 129 14.21 11.45 3.67
C ARG A 129 13.44 10.93 4.89
N ARG A 130 12.30 11.54 5.21
CA ARG A 130 11.42 11.11 6.31
C ARG A 130 10.86 9.70 6.10
N ARG A 131 10.44 9.37 4.88
CA ARG A 131 9.95 8.01 4.55
C ARG A 131 11.06 6.97 4.70
N ARG A 132 12.29 7.27 4.24
CA ARG A 132 13.45 6.39 4.47
C ARG A 132 13.74 6.19 5.96
N GLY A 133 13.69 7.27 6.75
CA GLY A 133 13.85 7.19 8.21
C GLY A 133 12.75 6.35 8.89
N LYS A 134 11.48 6.59 8.57
CA LYS A 134 10.35 5.78 9.06
C LYS A 134 10.47 4.31 8.65
N ARG A 135 10.88 4.01 7.41
CA ARG A 135 11.14 2.63 6.95
C ARG A 135 12.33 2.00 7.67
N ALA A 136 13.39 2.74 7.98
CA ALA A 136 14.52 2.23 8.75
C ALA A 136 14.14 1.95 10.23
N LEU A 137 13.25 2.77 10.81
CA LEU A 137 12.69 2.55 12.15
C LEU A 137 11.69 1.38 12.18
N ALA A 138 10.78 1.30 11.21
CA ALA A 138 9.82 0.21 11.06
C ALA A 138 10.50 -1.12 10.65
N GLY A 139 11.58 -1.04 9.89
CA GLY A 139 12.42 -2.17 9.47
C GLY A 139 13.18 -2.85 10.61
N LYS A 140 13.17 -2.28 11.82
CA LYS A 140 13.73 -2.92 13.01
C LYS A 140 12.79 -3.92 13.70
N SER A 141 11.54 -4.11 13.26
CA SER A 141 10.57 -4.90 14.05
C SER A 141 9.66 -5.88 13.30
N LEU A 142 9.97 -6.27 12.06
CA LEU A 142 9.39 -7.48 11.48
C LEU A 142 10.52 -8.32 10.94
N LYS A 143 10.84 -9.44 11.63
CA LYS A 143 11.65 -10.50 11.02
C LYS A 143 10.93 -10.89 9.73
N LYS A 144 11.53 -10.59 8.58
CA LYS A 144 10.97 -10.99 7.29
C LYS A 144 11.56 -12.36 6.98
N GLU A 145 10.77 -13.39 7.21
CA GLU A 145 11.06 -14.73 6.75
C GLU A 145 10.26 -14.98 5.47
N THR A 146 10.68 -15.98 4.69
CA THR A 146 9.98 -16.38 3.47
C THR A 146 9.67 -17.87 3.54
N LEU A 147 8.42 -18.21 3.24
CA LEU A 147 8.03 -19.58 2.95
C LEU A 147 7.93 -19.71 1.42
N VAL A 148 8.54 -20.75 0.86
CA VAL A 148 8.43 -21.09 -0.56
C VAL A 148 7.79 -22.46 -0.66
N LEU A 149 6.71 -22.58 -1.42
CA LEU A 149 6.17 -23.88 -1.84
C LEU A 149 6.67 -24.17 -3.24
N ILE A 150 7.30 -25.33 -3.40
CA ILE A 150 7.87 -25.79 -4.65
C ILE A 150 7.08 -27.01 -5.11
N LEU A 151 6.51 -26.91 -6.30
CA LEU A 151 5.68 -27.93 -6.93
C LEU A 151 6.42 -28.44 -8.17
N GLU A 152 6.77 -29.73 -8.19
CA GLU A 152 7.39 -30.34 -9.37
C GLU A 152 6.33 -30.59 -10.45
N MET A 153 6.53 -30.01 -11.63
CA MET A 153 5.66 -30.15 -12.79
C MET A 153 5.92 -31.46 -13.52
N GLN A 154 4.92 -31.96 -14.25
CA GLN A 154 5.09 -33.17 -15.08
C GLN A 154 5.93 -32.95 -16.36
N GLY A 155 6.24 -31.71 -16.70
CA GLY A 155 7.11 -31.36 -17.81
C GLY A 155 7.59 -29.91 -17.72
N ASP A 156 8.23 -29.42 -18.78
CA ASP A 156 8.85 -28.08 -18.81
C ASP A 156 7.82 -26.93 -18.72
N GLN A 157 6.54 -27.20 -18.89
CA GLN A 157 5.46 -26.22 -18.88
C GLN A 157 4.25 -26.78 -18.14
N LEU A 158 3.54 -25.90 -17.43
CA LEU A 158 2.26 -26.24 -16.83
C LEU A 158 1.27 -26.68 -17.91
N ASP A 159 0.73 -27.88 -17.78
CA ASP A 159 -0.36 -28.34 -18.63
C ASP A 159 -1.69 -27.64 -18.30
N SER A 160 -2.74 -27.94 -19.06
CA SER A 160 -4.06 -27.30 -18.85
C SER A 160 -4.73 -27.71 -17.52
N HIS A 161 -4.35 -28.84 -16.95
CA HIS A 161 -4.82 -29.31 -15.65
C HIS A 161 -4.06 -28.62 -14.51
N GLU A 162 -2.73 -28.60 -14.56
CA GLU A 162 -1.85 -27.91 -13.61
C GLU A 162 -2.15 -26.40 -13.56
N LYS A 163 -2.36 -25.74 -14.70
CA LYS A 163 -2.77 -24.32 -14.73
C LYS A 163 -4.06 -24.05 -13.96
N ARG A 164 -5.06 -24.94 -14.07
CA ARG A 164 -6.32 -24.81 -13.34
C ARG A 164 -6.12 -25.01 -11.83
N ILE A 165 -5.27 -25.95 -11.45
CA ILE A 165 -4.91 -26.18 -10.05
C ILE A 165 -4.19 -24.96 -9.48
N VAL A 166 -3.14 -24.46 -10.15
CA VAL A 166 -2.40 -23.27 -9.75
C VAL A 166 -3.32 -22.08 -9.57
N LYS A 167 -4.18 -21.79 -10.55
CA LYS A 167 -5.08 -20.63 -10.45
C LYS A 167 -6.04 -20.72 -9.26
N ARG A 168 -6.53 -21.93 -8.98
CA ARG A 168 -7.34 -22.18 -7.78
C ARG A 168 -6.53 -21.96 -6.50
N MET A 169 -5.31 -22.48 -6.45
CA MET A 169 -4.39 -22.33 -5.31
C MET A 169 -4.11 -20.86 -5.00
N GLU A 170 -3.81 -20.04 -6.00
CA GLU A 170 -3.59 -18.60 -5.84
C GLU A 170 -4.80 -17.91 -5.22
N ASN A 171 -6.01 -18.19 -5.73
CA ASN A 171 -7.23 -17.60 -5.19
C ASN A 171 -7.52 -18.04 -3.75
N GLU A 172 -7.31 -19.33 -3.45
CA GLU A 172 -7.55 -19.88 -2.11
C GLU A 172 -6.58 -19.33 -1.06
N VAL A 173 -5.30 -19.18 -1.42
CA VAL A 173 -4.29 -18.68 -0.47
C VAL A 173 -4.45 -17.18 -0.22
N ASP A 174 -4.81 -16.41 -1.24
CA ASP A 174 -5.10 -14.99 -1.10
C ASP A 174 -6.30 -14.76 -0.16
N ALA A 175 -7.36 -15.57 -0.31
CA ALA A 175 -8.50 -15.56 0.60
C ALA A 175 -8.15 -15.96 2.04
N GLN A 176 -7.23 -16.91 2.23
CA GLN A 176 -6.82 -17.37 3.57
C GLN A 176 -5.88 -16.41 4.31
N LEU A 177 -5.06 -15.65 3.57
CA LEU A 177 -4.09 -14.71 4.14
C LEU A 177 -4.65 -13.29 4.24
N SER A 178 -5.80 -13.01 3.62
CA SER A 178 -6.55 -11.77 3.79
C SER A 178 -6.92 -11.53 5.26
N LEU A 179 -6.60 -10.33 5.77
CA LEU A 179 -6.94 -9.94 7.13
C LEU A 179 -8.45 -9.65 7.24
N SER A 180 -9.15 -10.38 8.10
CA SER A 180 -10.57 -10.15 8.38
C SER A 180 -10.83 -8.91 9.27
N SER A 181 -9.81 -8.46 10.01
CA SER A 181 -9.86 -7.23 10.82
C SER A 181 -8.45 -6.71 11.11
N LEU A 182 -8.34 -5.45 11.55
CA LEU A 182 -7.07 -4.83 11.93
C LEU A 182 -6.36 -5.53 13.10
N ASN A 183 -7.12 -6.19 13.97
CA ASN A 183 -6.59 -6.92 15.13
C ASN A 183 -6.37 -8.41 14.84
N ALA A 184 -6.71 -8.88 13.62
CA ALA A 184 -6.48 -10.25 13.24
C ALA A 184 -4.97 -10.55 13.20
N PRO A 185 -4.51 -11.73 13.64
CA PRO A 185 -3.10 -12.09 13.54
C PRO A 185 -2.64 -12.09 12.08
N TYR A 186 -1.56 -11.37 11.79
CA TYR A 186 -0.93 -11.37 10.47
C TYR A 186 0.04 -12.55 10.33
N PHE A 187 -0.28 -13.48 9.43
CA PHE A 187 0.54 -14.67 9.18
C PHE A 187 1.52 -14.49 8.01
N GLY A 188 1.18 -13.65 7.03
CA GLY A 188 1.99 -13.42 5.84
C GLY A 188 1.15 -12.97 4.65
N THR A 189 1.80 -12.83 3.50
CA THR A 189 1.19 -12.42 2.24
C THR A 189 1.76 -13.25 1.10
N TYR A 190 0.92 -13.61 0.12
CA TYR A 190 1.36 -14.21 -1.14
C TYR A 190 1.97 -13.12 -2.03
N GLU A 191 3.23 -13.30 -2.41
CA GLU A 191 3.99 -12.31 -3.20
C GLU A 191 3.93 -12.59 -4.70
N GLY A 192 3.54 -13.81 -5.06
CA GLY A 192 3.48 -14.28 -6.44
C GLY A 192 4.13 -15.64 -6.63
N SER A 193 4.22 -16.04 -7.89
CA SER A 193 4.80 -17.31 -8.29
C SER A 193 5.74 -17.15 -9.47
N GLU A 194 6.69 -18.05 -9.58
CA GLU A 194 7.56 -18.14 -10.75
C GLU A 194 7.74 -19.59 -11.18
N LYS A 195 8.18 -19.77 -12.43
CA LYS A 195 8.54 -21.06 -12.99
C LYS A 195 10.04 -21.12 -13.18
N VAL A 196 10.68 -22.14 -12.63
CA VAL A 196 12.13 -22.39 -12.77
C VAL A 196 12.30 -23.84 -13.21
N ASP A 197 12.78 -24.05 -14.43
CA ASP A 197 12.94 -25.40 -15.01
C ASP A 197 11.63 -26.23 -14.92
N THR A 198 11.66 -27.35 -14.20
CA THR A 198 10.52 -28.25 -13.94
C THR A 198 9.78 -27.92 -12.65
N GLU A 199 10.05 -26.79 -12.01
CA GLU A 199 9.42 -26.37 -10.76
C GLU A 199 8.51 -25.15 -10.95
N PHE A 200 7.36 -25.20 -10.28
CA PHE A 200 6.52 -24.04 -10.03
C PHE A 200 6.66 -23.63 -8.56
N ARG A 201 7.10 -22.40 -8.32
CA ARG A 201 7.43 -21.88 -6.98
C ARG A 201 6.46 -20.79 -6.58
N MET A 202 5.84 -20.92 -5.41
CA MET A 202 4.97 -19.91 -4.80
C MET A 202 5.69 -19.26 -3.61
N PHE A 203 5.73 -17.93 -3.58
CA PHE A 203 6.47 -17.16 -2.58
C PHE A 203 5.53 -16.48 -1.59
N PHE A 204 5.88 -16.59 -0.31
CA PHE A 204 5.14 -15.95 0.77
C PHE A 204 6.09 -15.19 1.69
N SER A 205 5.87 -13.89 1.84
CA SER A 205 6.53 -13.10 2.90
C SER A 205 5.78 -13.26 4.21
N CYS A 206 6.49 -13.42 5.32
CA CYS A 206 5.85 -13.60 6.62
C CYS A 206 6.73 -13.14 7.79
N PRO A 207 6.12 -12.87 8.95
CA PRO A 207 6.87 -12.64 10.20
C PRO A 207 7.60 -13.90 10.71
N SER A 208 7.04 -15.08 10.40
CA SER A 208 7.58 -16.38 10.81
C SER A 208 7.13 -17.47 9.83
N ALA A 209 8.08 -18.09 9.15
CA ALA A 209 7.82 -19.16 8.18
C ALA A 209 7.20 -20.40 8.86
N ASP A 210 7.55 -20.69 10.11
CA ASP A 210 6.95 -21.81 10.86
C ASP A 210 5.49 -21.55 11.24
N GLN A 211 5.14 -20.30 11.56
CA GLN A 211 3.74 -19.96 11.87
C GLN A 211 2.90 -19.97 10.59
N LEU A 212 3.42 -19.43 9.50
CA LEU A 212 2.75 -19.47 8.20
C LEU A 212 2.58 -20.91 7.69
N GLU A 213 3.63 -21.75 7.77
CA GLU A 213 3.55 -23.17 7.40
C GLU A 213 2.44 -23.87 8.20
N ARG A 214 2.35 -23.66 9.53
CA ARG A 214 1.29 -24.25 10.36
C ARG A 214 -0.10 -23.75 9.98
N LYS A 215 -0.23 -22.45 9.69
CA LYS A 215 -1.51 -21.85 9.26
C LYS A 215 -1.97 -22.44 7.93
N LEU A 216 -1.05 -22.65 6.99
CA LEU A 216 -1.32 -23.17 5.65
C LEU A 216 -1.32 -24.71 5.59
N ALA A 217 -0.93 -25.43 6.64
CA ALA A 217 -0.80 -26.89 6.62
C ALA A 217 -2.04 -27.64 6.12
N PRO A 218 -3.30 -27.29 6.51
CA PRO A 218 -4.49 -27.95 5.96
C PRO A 218 -4.62 -27.74 4.44
N TRP A 219 -4.34 -26.54 3.96
CA TRP A 219 -4.38 -26.18 2.55
C TRP A 219 -3.27 -26.87 1.75
N ILE A 220 -2.05 -26.87 2.27
CA ILE A 220 -0.90 -27.60 1.71
C ILE A 220 -1.22 -29.09 1.59
N SER A 221 -1.82 -29.69 2.62
CA SER A 221 -2.24 -31.10 2.57
C SER A 221 -3.25 -31.37 1.46
N GLY A 222 -4.17 -30.44 1.19
CA GLY A 222 -5.10 -30.52 0.05
C GLY A 222 -4.37 -30.47 -1.29
N ILE A 223 -3.36 -29.61 -1.42
CA ILE A 223 -2.49 -29.54 -2.62
C ILE A 223 -1.76 -30.86 -2.83
N CYS A 224 -1.17 -31.43 -1.78
CA CYS A 224 -0.48 -32.71 -1.85
C CYS A 224 -1.38 -33.86 -2.32
N GLN A 225 -2.71 -33.76 -2.25
CA GLN A 225 -3.63 -34.77 -2.77
C GLN A 225 -3.93 -34.61 -4.27
N ILE A 226 -3.90 -33.39 -4.78
CA ILE A 226 -4.30 -33.06 -6.16
C ILE A 226 -3.11 -32.87 -7.11
N TRP A 227 -1.95 -32.48 -6.58
CA TRP A 227 -0.74 -32.27 -7.36
C TRP A 227 -0.05 -33.62 -7.62
N LEU A 228 0.35 -33.90 -8.86
CA LEU A 228 0.89 -35.22 -9.21
C LEU A 228 2.38 -35.37 -8.88
N GLY A 229 3.16 -34.30 -9.07
CA GLY A 229 4.60 -34.28 -8.75
C GLY A 229 4.89 -34.11 -7.26
N SER A 230 6.18 -34.02 -6.92
CA SER A 230 6.58 -33.75 -5.54
C SER A 230 6.16 -32.34 -5.08
N VAL A 231 5.94 -32.22 -3.77
CA VAL A 231 5.59 -30.95 -3.14
C VAL A 231 6.57 -30.72 -1.99
N ASN A 232 7.30 -29.62 -2.06
CA ASN A 232 8.32 -29.26 -1.08
C ASN A 232 8.01 -27.89 -0.47
N ALA A 233 8.41 -27.71 0.79
CA ALA A 233 8.39 -26.41 1.47
C ALA A 233 9.81 -26.02 1.86
N VAL A 234 10.19 -24.78 1.55
CA VAL A 234 11.46 -24.17 1.95
C VAL A 234 11.16 -23.00 2.87
N LYS A 235 11.72 -23.04 4.08
CA LYS A 235 11.64 -21.92 5.02
C LYS A 235 12.97 -21.17 5.00
N ARG A 236 12.93 -19.93 4.54
CA ARG A 236 14.06 -19.01 4.48
C ARG A 236 14.00 -18.06 5.69
N ARG A 237 15.05 -18.05 6.51
CA ARG A 237 15.20 -17.14 7.67
C ARG A 237 15.76 -15.78 7.25
N GLY A 238 15.13 -15.19 6.25
CA GLY A 238 15.48 -13.92 5.62
C GLY A 238 14.42 -13.59 4.56
N HIS A 239 14.50 -12.40 3.96
CA HIS A 239 13.55 -12.01 2.93
C HIS A 239 13.82 -12.77 1.60
N MET A 240 12.88 -12.70 0.65
CA MET A 240 12.94 -13.44 -0.63
C MET A 240 14.29 -13.26 -1.37
N TYR A 241 14.82 -12.03 -1.40
CA TYR A 241 16.08 -11.69 -2.08
C TYR A 241 17.33 -11.76 -1.19
N ASP A 242 17.25 -12.32 0.02
CA ASP A 242 18.41 -12.43 0.90
C ASP A 242 19.24 -13.65 0.51
N GLU A 243 20.33 -13.41 -0.21
CA GLU A 243 21.27 -14.44 -0.69
C GLU A 243 21.89 -15.26 0.46
N ASN A 244 21.95 -14.69 1.67
CA ASN A 244 22.56 -15.34 2.84
C ASN A 244 21.52 -15.93 3.79
N ALA A 245 20.24 -15.95 3.40
CA ALA A 245 19.18 -16.50 4.24
C ALA A 245 19.42 -17.99 4.51
N LYS A 246 19.40 -18.38 5.78
CA LYS A 246 19.43 -19.79 6.16
C LYS A 246 18.14 -20.47 5.70
N GLU A 247 18.28 -21.60 5.01
CA GLU A 247 17.15 -22.37 4.52
C GLU A 247 16.98 -23.67 5.30
N SER A 248 15.73 -24.09 5.47
CA SER A 248 15.39 -25.44 5.87
C SER A 248 14.35 -26.02 4.92
N TRP A 249 14.68 -27.18 4.36
CA TRP A 249 13.88 -27.90 3.38
C TRP A 249 13.00 -28.96 4.06
N LYS A 250 11.80 -29.15 3.55
CA LYS A 250 10.87 -30.19 3.99
C LYS A 250 10.10 -30.74 2.79
N GLN A 251 10.29 -32.02 2.52
CA GLN A 251 9.45 -32.73 1.58
C GLN A 251 8.08 -33.00 2.22
N LEU A 252 7.02 -32.64 1.52
CA LEU A 252 5.64 -32.80 1.96
C LEU A 252 4.95 -33.97 1.25
N ARG A 253 5.37 -34.26 0.01
CA ARG A 253 5.01 -35.44 -0.78
C ARG A 253 6.17 -35.86 -1.68
#